data_AF-A0A932FBZ6-F1
#
_entry.id   AF-A0A932FBZ6-F1
#
_cell.length_a   1.000
_cell.length_b   1.000
_cell.length_c   1.000
_cell.angle_alpha   90.00
_cell.angle_beta   90.00
_cell.angle_gamma   90.00
#
_symmetry.space_group_name_H-M   'P 1'
#
loop_
_entity.id
_entity.type
_entity.pdbx_description
1 polymer ?
#
loop_
_entity_poly.entity_id
_entity_poly.type
_entity_poly.pdbx_seq_one_letter_code
_entity_poly.pdbx_strand_id
1 'polypeptide(L)'
;MAVVASTNPAGLVTSRGRPSTTHHAGARAGAAGAALLVWAAIGVTAAGRVAPVGGWRTPPTSLAWIIAAAALAALVIGLARRNGAGLPFAAAAATAAALRAGLDVGPGPVAGAESVDLLRDAAGYIAIAGATWTAVASGPRPRATSDPDLAPQRHLGWLLGVTAGSLVVTALLGAAVRAFGAAWACGGFPECSGQGPFAFGQTEAMDLHLAHRLSAYVSVGLVGFASVTVARARRQVPALRVSTRTLSGFVLLQAALGALSVNSGVPPALEIAHALVGAGALAAMTAAAALAWETRSVPVPEIGSVTTRPLRMVLGAYVDLTKPKVMSLLLTTTLGAMVMAEGEWPPFALVFWTLLGGALMSGGAGAINHYLDRDIDPLMGRTAKRPIPSGVIRPASALLFGTALAMIAFVVLATFVNVLAAVLSFMGFVGYVFVYTIWLKRTTPSNIVIGGAAGAIPPLVGWAAVTNDVSLGGVSLTAWYLFAIVFFWTPPHFWALSLMIKQHYERAKIPMLPVIRGDAETRWQILLYSVLLVALSLVLAAFQLMGMLYFVSAIGLGAVFLYYAVRLWRDATLRAAKHLYLYSMLYLALLFVAMAVDRVVARAALLA
;
A
#
# COMPACT_ATOMS: atom_id res chain seq x y z
N MET A 1 57.51 -6.42 -33.25
CA MET A 1 56.83 -7.49 -34.00
C MET A 1 57.75 -8.71 -33.96
N ALA A 2 57.20 -9.88 -33.58
CA ALA A 2 57.87 -11.14 -33.19
C ALA A 2 58.26 -11.29 -31.69
N VAL A 3 58.34 -12.58 -31.27
CA VAL A 3 58.97 -13.17 -30.05
C VAL A 3 57.99 -13.44 -28.88
N VAL A 4 57.50 -14.67 -28.60
CA VAL A 4 58.06 -15.93 -28.00
C VAL A 4 57.71 -16.10 -26.50
N ALA A 5 57.50 -17.37 -26.13
CA ALA A 5 57.13 -17.97 -24.85
C ALA A 5 58.00 -17.64 -23.61
N SER A 6 57.48 -17.86 -22.40
CA SER A 6 57.94 -18.92 -21.46
C SER A 6 57.22 -18.87 -20.09
N THR A 7 57.38 -19.95 -19.34
CA THR A 7 56.65 -20.48 -18.19
C THR A 7 57.32 -20.29 -16.82
N ASN A 8 56.50 -20.15 -15.74
CA ASN A 8 56.61 -20.71 -14.36
C ASN A 8 57.73 -20.23 -13.37
N PRO A 9 57.73 -20.63 -12.07
CA PRO A 9 56.67 -20.83 -11.05
C PRO A 9 57.00 -20.27 -9.62
N ALA A 10 56.11 -20.55 -8.65
CA ALA A 10 56.35 -20.86 -7.22
C ALA A 10 56.11 -19.76 -6.15
N GLY A 11 55.26 -20.14 -5.18
CA GLY A 11 54.94 -19.43 -3.95
C GLY A 11 53.85 -20.15 -3.15
N LEU A 12 54.10 -21.41 -2.77
CA LEU A 12 53.27 -22.22 -1.88
C LEU A 12 53.45 -21.76 -0.42
N VAL A 13 52.36 -21.48 0.29
CA VAL A 13 52.26 -21.66 1.74
C VAL A 13 50.95 -22.38 2.04
N THR A 14 51.08 -23.55 2.65
CA THR A 14 50.02 -24.48 3.05
C THR A 14 49.44 -24.14 4.43
N SER A 15 48.13 -24.29 4.64
CA SER A 15 47.61 -24.86 5.90
C SER A 15 46.23 -25.52 5.70
N ARG A 16 46.03 -26.60 6.47
CA ARG A 16 45.03 -27.68 6.35
C ARG A 16 43.63 -27.30 6.84
N GLY A 17 42.58 -27.99 6.36
CA GLY A 17 41.31 -28.08 7.11
C GLY A 17 40.07 -28.70 6.43
N ARG A 18 39.92 -30.03 6.54
CA ARG A 18 38.69 -30.90 6.56
C ARG A 18 37.69 -30.94 5.36
N PRO A 19 37.26 -32.16 4.94
CA PRO A 19 36.14 -32.36 4.02
C PRO A 19 34.79 -32.37 4.76
N SER A 20 33.78 -31.66 4.25
CA SER A 20 32.41 -31.74 4.75
C SER A 20 31.65 -32.89 4.06
N THR A 21 31.24 -33.85 4.88
CA THR A 21 30.31 -34.93 4.58
C THR A 21 28.89 -34.37 4.41
N THR A 22 28.30 -34.41 3.22
CA THR A 22 26.82 -34.43 3.02
C THR A 22 26.45 -34.82 1.58
N HIS A 23 26.78 -36.05 1.15
CA HIS A 23 26.34 -36.57 -0.15
C HIS A 23 25.44 -37.82 -0.09
N HIS A 24 24.93 -38.22 1.09
CA HIS A 24 24.14 -39.46 1.24
C HIS A 24 22.83 -39.33 2.04
N ALA A 25 22.06 -38.26 1.83
CA ALA A 25 20.67 -38.16 2.33
C ALA A 25 19.62 -37.93 1.23
N GLY A 26 19.99 -38.15 -0.05
CA GLY A 26 19.13 -37.86 -1.21
C GLY A 26 18.19 -38.98 -1.66
N ALA A 27 18.17 -40.16 -1.04
CA ALA A 27 17.56 -41.35 -1.64
C ALA A 27 16.46 -42.05 -0.83
N ARG A 28 15.96 -41.48 0.29
CA ARG A 28 14.87 -42.10 1.08
C ARG A 28 13.64 -41.23 1.36
N ALA A 29 13.55 -40.04 0.75
CA ALA A 29 12.34 -39.19 0.81
C ALA A 29 11.47 -39.26 -0.46
N GLY A 30 11.77 -40.19 -1.39
CA GLY A 30 11.06 -40.34 -2.67
C GLY A 30 9.79 -41.20 -2.61
N ALA A 31 9.53 -41.93 -1.52
CA ALA A 31 8.40 -42.87 -1.43
C ALA A 31 7.21 -42.35 -0.59
N ALA A 32 7.34 -41.21 0.10
CA ALA A 32 6.24 -40.61 0.88
C ALA A 32 5.43 -39.56 0.08
N GLY A 33 5.90 -39.14 -1.09
CA GLY A 33 5.24 -38.13 -1.93
C GLY A 33 4.09 -38.68 -2.79
N ALA A 34 4.07 -39.98 -3.08
CA ALA A 34 3.04 -40.60 -3.93
C ALA A 34 1.78 -41.02 -3.16
N ALA A 35 1.86 -41.20 -1.83
CA ALA A 35 0.71 -41.59 -1.00
C ALA A 35 -0.26 -40.43 -0.70
N LEU A 36 0.16 -39.17 -0.86
CA LEU A 36 -0.64 -37.98 -0.56
C LEU A 36 -1.53 -37.50 -1.72
N LEU A 37 -1.21 -37.90 -2.95
CA LEU A 37 -2.08 -37.63 -4.11
C LEU A 37 -3.29 -38.58 -4.16
N VAL A 38 -3.20 -39.76 -3.53
CA VAL A 38 -4.29 -40.75 -3.48
C VAL A 38 -5.33 -40.39 -2.41
N TRP A 39 -4.94 -39.72 -1.31
CA TRP A 39 -5.89 -39.26 -0.29
C TRP A 39 -6.70 -38.03 -0.72
N ALA A 40 -6.16 -37.18 -1.59
CA ALA A 40 -6.92 -36.07 -2.20
C ALA A 40 -8.01 -36.57 -3.17
N ALA A 41 -7.89 -37.79 -3.70
CA ALA A 41 -8.89 -38.40 -4.58
C ALA A 41 -9.99 -39.19 -3.81
N ILE A 42 -9.72 -39.66 -2.59
CA ILE A 42 -10.70 -40.43 -1.79
C ILE A 42 -11.68 -39.52 -1.03
N GLY A 43 -11.38 -38.23 -0.85
CA GLY A 43 -12.31 -37.24 -0.32
C GLY A 43 -13.51 -36.90 -1.25
N VAL A 44 -13.57 -37.51 -2.44
CA VAL A 44 -14.56 -37.20 -3.49
C VAL A 44 -15.89 -37.97 -3.35
N THR A 45 -16.02 -38.94 -2.45
CA THR A 45 -17.22 -39.83 -2.41
C THR A 45 -18.12 -39.74 -1.17
N ALA A 46 -18.13 -38.62 -0.43
CA ALA A 46 -18.98 -38.51 0.79
C ALA A 46 -19.93 -37.31 0.84
N ALA A 47 -20.21 -36.62 -0.27
CA ALA A 47 -21.19 -35.52 -0.31
C ALA A 47 -22.23 -35.72 -1.42
N GLY A 48 -22.82 -36.91 -1.46
CA GLY A 48 -24.07 -37.16 -2.18
C GLY A 48 -25.21 -37.32 -1.18
N ARG A 49 -26.28 -36.53 -1.35
CA ARG A 49 -27.61 -36.57 -0.72
C ARG A 49 -27.85 -35.54 0.40
N VAL A 50 -28.35 -34.35 0.01
CA VAL A 50 -29.54 -33.72 0.61
C VAL A 50 -30.21 -32.84 -0.48
N ALA A 51 -31.52 -32.99 -0.68
CA ALA A 51 -32.35 -32.16 -1.58
C ALA A 51 -33.02 -30.99 -0.81
N PRO A 52 -33.48 -29.92 -1.48
CA PRO A 52 -33.59 -28.58 -0.87
C PRO A 52 -35.00 -28.20 -0.38
N VAL A 53 -35.06 -27.27 0.58
CA VAL A 53 -36.25 -26.46 0.90
C VAL A 53 -35.82 -25.02 1.20
N GLY A 54 -36.45 -24.04 0.53
CA GLY A 54 -36.35 -22.61 0.86
C GLY A 54 -35.24 -21.85 0.12
N GLY A 55 -35.61 -20.80 -0.61
CA GLY A 55 -34.74 -20.07 -1.54
C GLY A 55 -33.58 -19.34 -0.86
N TRP A 56 -32.39 -19.95 -0.94
CA TRP A 56 -31.07 -19.40 -1.27
C TRP A 56 -30.23 -20.65 -1.62
N ARG A 57 -29.91 -20.88 -2.90
CA ARG A 57 -29.04 -22.02 -3.26
C ARG A 57 -27.59 -21.63 -2.99
N THR A 58 -26.99 -22.14 -1.91
CA THR A 58 -25.53 -22.17 -1.74
C THR A 58 -24.92 -23.21 -2.70
N PRO A 59 -24.07 -22.82 -3.67
CA PRO A 59 -23.27 -23.78 -4.44
C PRO A 59 -21.97 -24.11 -3.68
N PRO A 60 -21.26 -25.20 -4.05
CA PRO A 60 -20.31 -25.83 -3.15
C PRO A 60 -19.06 -24.95 -2.98
N THR A 61 -18.82 -24.58 -1.73
CA THR A 61 -17.64 -23.85 -1.22
C THR A 61 -16.31 -24.49 -1.65
N SER A 62 -16.31 -25.75 -2.05
CA SER A 62 -15.12 -26.54 -2.37
C SER A 62 -14.35 -26.03 -3.60
N LEU A 63 -14.98 -25.62 -4.70
CA LEU A 63 -14.26 -25.23 -5.92
C LEU A 63 -13.50 -23.91 -5.78
N ALA A 64 -14.09 -22.95 -5.06
CA ALA A 64 -13.48 -21.65 -4.76
C ALA A 64 -12.24 -21.81 -3.86
N TRP A 65 -12.34 -22.66 -2.83
CA TRP A 65 -11.23 -23.02 -1.96
C TRP A 65 -10.11 -23.75 -2.72
N ILE A 66 -10.46 -24.64 -3.64
CA ILE A 66 -9.49 -25.36 -4.48
C ILE A 66 -8.69 -24.39 -5.36
N ILE A 67 -9.34 -23.41 -5.98
CA ILE A 67 -8.66 -22.41 -6.84
C ILE A 67 -7.76 -21.49 -6.01
N ALA A 68 -8.26 -20.98 -4.88
CA ALA A 68 -7.48 -20.13 -3.97
C ALA A 68 -6.28 -20.87 -3.37
N ALA A 69 -6.48 -22.11 -2.90
CA ALA A 69 -5.42 -22.94 -2.37
C ALA A 69 -4.40 -23.36 -3.44
N ALA A 70 -4.84 -23.64 -4.68
CA ALA A 70 -3.95 -23.97 -5.78
C ALA A 70 -3.09 -22.76 -6.21
N ALA A 71 -3.66 -21.56 -6.23
CA ALA A 71 -2.92 -20.32 -6.52
C ALA A 71 -1.88 -20.01 -5.42
N LEU A 72 -2.27 -20.18 -4.15
CA LEU A 72 -1.39 -20.00 -3.00
C LEU A 72 -0.27 -21.07 -2.97
N ALA A 73 -0.60 -22.32 -3.28
CA ALA A 73 0.38 -23.40 -3.38
C ALA A 73 1.36 -23.19 -4.54
N ALA A 74 0.89 -22.75 -5.72
CA ALA A 74 1.75 -22.44 -6.86
C ALA A 74 2.71 -21.27 -6.54
N LEU A 75 2.23 -20.26 -5.80
CA LEU A 75 3.04 -19.15 -5.29
C LEU A 75 4.14 -19.64 -4.34
N VAL A 76 3.78 -20.45 -3.35
CA VAL A 76 4.73 -21.00 -2.37
C VAL A 76 5.75 -21.92 -3.03
N ILE A 77 5.33 -22.79 -3.96
CA ILE A 77 6.21 -23.71 -4.68
C ILE A 77 7.17 -22.93 -5.61
N GLY A 78 6.69 -21.89 -6.30
CA GLY A 78 7.50 -21.04 -7.16
C GLY A 78 8.58 -20.27 -6.40
N LEU A 79 8.24 -19.77 -5.20
CA LEU A 79 9.16 -19.07 -4.31
C LEU A 79 10.15 -20.02 -3.63
N ALA A 80 9.72 -21.24 -3.27
CA ALA A 80 10.55 -22.25 -2.61
C ALA A 80 11.61 -22.86 -3.56
N ARG A 81 11.26 -23.11 -4.82
CA ARG A 81 12.17 -23.76 -5.79
C ARG A 81 13.38 -22.92 -6.20
N ARG A 82 13.38 -21.60 -5.99
CA ARG A 82 14.46 -20.72 -6.50
C ARG A 82 15.36 -20.09 -5.44
N ASN A 83 14.93 -20.02 -4.18
CA ASN A 83 15.69 -19.29 -3.14
C ASN A 83 16.55 -20.18 -2.23
N GLY A 84 16.55 -21.51 -2.38
CA GLY A 84 17.35 -22.42 -1.54
C GLY A 84 17.12 -22.28 -0.02
N ALA A 85 16.10 -21.53 0.39
CA ALA A 85 15.82 -21.22 1.78
C ALA A 85 14.84 -22.26 2.33
N GLY A 86 15.26 -23.02 3.33
CA GLY A 86 14.44 -24.01 4.03
C GLY A 86 13.35 -23.43 4.95
N LEU A 87 13.00 -22.13 4.83
CA LEU A 87 11.99 -21.47 5.67
C LEU A 87 10.54 -21.32 5.12
N PRO A 88 10.16 -21.70 3.89
CA PRO A 88 8.75 -21.64 3.46
C PRO A 88 7.92 -22.83 3.94
N PHE A 89 8.55 -23.90 4.45
CA PHE A 89 7.84 -25.09 4.94
C PHE A 89 7.08 -24.83 6.25
N ALA A 90 7.62 -23.98 7.14
CA ALA A 90 6.96 -23.63 8.39
C ALA A 90 5.72 -22.74 8.17
N ALA A 91 5.78 -21.80 7.22
CA ALA A 91 4.63 -20.96 6.86
C ALA A 91 3.54 -21.75 6.14
N ALA A 92 3.90 -22.63 5.19
CA ALA A 92 2.95 -23.52 4.53
C ALA A 92 2.33 -24.55 5.50
N ALA A 93 3.13 -25.09 6.42
CA ALA A 93 2.65 -25.98 7.47
C ALA A 93 1.76 -25.24 8.48
N ALA A 94 2.04 -23.99 8.82
CA ALA A 94 1.20 -23.16 9.68
C ALA A 94 -0.14 -22.81 8.98
N THR A 95 -0.12 -22.48 7.68
CA THR A 95 -1.35 -22.23 6.91
C THR A 95 -2.17 -23.51 6.73
N ALA A 96 -1.53 -24.66 6.49
CA ALA A 96 -2.20 -25.96 6.41
C ALA A 96 -2.74 -26.43 7.78
N ALA A 97 -2.01 -26.16 8.87
CA ALA A 97 -2.47 -26.44 10.24
C ALA A 97 -3.62 -25.52 10.65
N ALA A 98 -3.62 -24.26 10.23
CA ALA A 98 -4.73 -23.33 10.44
C ALA A 98 -5.97 -23.72 9.63
N LEU A 99 -5.80 -24.16 8.38
CA LEU A 99 -6.88 -24.72 7.56
C LEU A 99 -7.43 -26.02 8.17
N ARG A 100 -6.56 -26.88 8.70
CA ARG A 100 -6.97 -28.11 9.38
C ARG A 100 -7.68 -27.84 10.71
N ALA A 101 -7.19 -26.90 11.51
CA ALA A 101 -7.86 -26.48 12.75
C ALA A 101 -9.22 -25.83 12.48
N GLY A 102 -9.39 -25.10 11.37
CA GLY A 102 -10.69 -24.56 10.95
C GLY A 102 -11.66 -25.61 10.39
N LEU A 103 -11.16 -26.78 9.95
CA LEU A 103 -11.97 -27.88 9.40
C LEU A 103 -12.26 -28.99 10.44
N ASP A 104 -11.41 -29.17 11.45
CA ASP A 104 -11.57 -30.14 12.54
C ASP A 104 -12.49 -29.64 13.68
N VAL A 105 -12.85 -28.35 13.69
CA VAL A 105 -13.97 -27.86 14.52
C VAL A 105 -15.27 -28.25 13.81
N GLY A 106 -15.68 -29.51 14.00
CA GLY A 106 -17.04 -29.93 13.67
C GLY A 106 -18.06 -29.03 14.38
N PRO A 107 -19.27 -28.84 13.83
CA PRO A 107 -20.27 -27.98 14.44
C PRO A 107 -20.67 -28.60 15.79
N GLY A 108 -20.07 -28.11 16.87
CA GLY A 108 -20.62 -28.30 18.19
C GLY A 108 -22.00 -27.62 18.26
N PRO A 109 -22.94 -28.09 19.09
CA PRO A 109 -24.38 -27.73 18.97
C PRO A 109 -24.76 -26.26 19.26
N VAL A 110 -23.81 -25.32 19.32
CA VAL A 110 -24.04 -23.94 19.78
C VAL A 110 -23.33 -22.88 18.92
N ALA A 111 -22.64 -23.26 17.85
CA ALA A 111 -21.96 -22.30 16.97
C ALA A 111 -22.95 -21.64 16.00
N GLY A 112 -23.49 -20.47 16.37
CA GLY A 112 -24.36 -19.66 15.51
C GLY A 112 -23.66 -19.18 14.24
N ALA A 113 -24.44 -18.80 13.21
CA ALA A 113 -23.97 -18.39 11.89
C ALA A 113 -22.80 -17.37 11.90
N GLU A 114 -22.76 -16.47 12.89
CA GLU A 114 -21.69 -15.48 13.07
C GLU A 114 -20.28 -16.08 13.27
N SER A 115 -20.18 -17.26 13.91
CA SER A 115 -18.89 -17.90 14.19
C SER A 115 -18.24 -18.54 12.96
N VAL A 116 -19.06 -18.94 11.98
CA VAL A 116 -18.60 -19.49 10.71
C VAL A 116 -18.11 -18.37 9.79
N ASP A 117 -18.75 -17.20 9.82
CA ASP A 117 -18.32 -16.02 9.07
C ASP A 117 -17.00 -15.45 9.62
N LEU A 118 -16.83 -15.42 10.94
CA LEU A 118 -15.57 -14.99 11.57
C LEU A 118 -14.36 -15.85 11.18
N LEU A 119 -14.53 -17.18 11.12
CA LEU A 119 -13.50 -18.12 10.67
C LEU A 119 -13.20 -17.99 9.17
N ARG A 120 -14.22 -17.68 8.36
CA ARG A 120 -14.10 -17.46 6.91
C ARG A 120 -13.31 -16.19 6.59
N ASP A 121 -13.57 -15.13 7.35
CA ASP A 121 -12.89 -13.85 7.22
C ASP A 121 -11.42 -13.94 7.69
N ALA A 122 -11.17 -14.60 8.82
CA ALA A 122 -9.81 -14.84 9.33
C ALA A 122 -8.90 -15.57 8.32
N ALA A 123 -9.42 -16.54 7.59
CA ALA A 123 -8.66 -17.28 6.57
C ALA A 123 -8.29 -16.41 5.36
N GLY A 124 -9.18 -15.52 4.92
CA GLY A 124 -8.90 -14.53 3.88
C GLY A 124 -7.83 -13.53 4.31
N TYR A 125 -7.91 -13.05 5.56
CA TYR A 125 -6.92 -12.12 6.12
C TYR A 125 -5.53 -12.75 6.26
N ILE A 126 -5.44 -14.01 6.71
CA ILE A 126 -4.16 -14.73 6.83
C ILE A 126 -3.54 -14.97 5.45
N ALA A 127 -4.35 -15.27 4.43
CA ALA A 127 -3.85 -15.45 3.06
C ALA A 127 -3.30 -14.15 2.46
N ILE A 128 -4.03 -13.03 2.62
CA ILE A 128 -3.60 -11.72 2.10
C ILE A 128 -2.39 -11.19 2.89
N ALA A 129 -2.41 -11.29 4.22
CA ALA A 129 -1.30 -10.88 5.07
C ALA A 129 -0.06 -11.74 4.81
N GLY A 130 -0.23 -13.06 4.64
CA GLY A 130 0.85 -13.99 4.30
C GLY A 130 1.45 -13.72 2.92
N ALA A 131 0.63 -13.45 1.91
CA ALA A 131 1.10 -13.08 0.56
C ALA A 131 1.82 -11.73 0.55
N THR A 132 1.31 -10.75 1.31
CA THR A 132 1.93 -9.42 1.46
C THR A 132 3.25 -9.52 2.22
N TRP A 133 3.28 -10.28 3.31
CA TRP A 133 4.50 -10.50 4.10
C TRP A 133 5.58 -11.25 3.32
N THR A 134 5.24 -12.30 2.58
CA THR A 134 6.20 -13.03 1.73
C THR A 134 6.75 -12.16 0.60
N ALA A 135 5.94 -11.26 0.04
CA ALA A 135 6.37 -10.27 -0.93
C ALA A 135 7.31 -9.19 -0.34
N VAL A 136 7.07 -8.78 0.91
CA VAL A 136 7.92 -7.83 1.66
C VAL A 136 9.25 -8.48 2.06
N ALA A 137 9.19 -9.70 2.63
CA ALA A 137 10.33 -10.41 3.21
C ALA A 137 11.30 -10.98 2.15
N SER A 138 10.84 -11.17 0.90
CA SER A 138 11.69 -11.60 -0.23
C SER A 138 12.48 -10.45 -0.88
N GLY A 139 12.30 -9.22 -0.41
CA GLY A 139 13.04 -8.03 -0.84
C GLY A 139 14.52 -8.06 -0.41
N PRO A 140 15.46 -7.67 -1.29
CA PRO A 140 16.84 -7.34 -0.93
C PRO A 140 16.95 -6.33 0.21
N ARG A 141 17.90 -6.57 1.12
CA ARG A 141 18.27 -5.64 2.18
C ARG A 141 19.02 -4.42 1.59
N PRO A 142 18.77 -3.20 2.09
CA PRO A 142 19.47 -2.00 1.60
C PRO A 142 20.99 -2.11 1.80
N ARG A 143 21.78 -1.65 0.82
CA ARG A 143 23.22 -1.42 1.03
C ARG A 143 23.42 -0.10 1.77
N ALA A 144 24.14 -0.15 2.89
CA ALA A 144 24.55 1.05 3.61
C ALA A 144 25.60 1.83 2.79
N THR A 145 25.41 3.14 2.64
CA THR A 145 26.40 4.05 2.04
C THR A 145 27.47 4.39 3.07
N SER A 146 28.74 4.33 2.68
CA SER A 146 29.93 4.44 3.56
C SER A 146 30.47 5.86 3.76
N ASP A 147 29.70 6.92 3.44
CA ASP A 147 30.16 8.30 3.54
C ASP A 147 29.98 8.86 4.98
N PRO A 148 31.07 9.18 5.71
CA PRO A 148 31.03 9.67 7.09
C PRO A 148 30.42 11.07 7.25
N ASP A 149 30.56 11.94 6.24
CA ASP A 149 30.14 13.35 6.33
C ASP A 149 28.60 13.52 6.30
N LEU A 150 27.89 12.47 5.86
CA LEU A 150 26.43 12.43 5.83
C LEU A 150 25.81 11.86 7.13
N ALA A 151 26.59 11.33 8.08
CA ALA A 151 26.07 10.64 9.27
C ALA A 151 25.19 11.53 10.18
N PRO A 152 25.57 12.78 10.53
CA PRO A 152 24.72 13.65 11.36
C PRO A 152 23.40 14.03 10.67
N GLN A 153 23.42 14.20 9.35
CA GLN A 153 22.22 14.50 8.56
C GLN A 153 21.33 13.25 8.40
N ARG A 154 21.89 12.04 8.44
CA ARG A 154 21.15 10.77 8.45
C ARG A 154 20.32 10.58 9.70
N HIS A 155 20.86 10.92 10.87
CA HIS A 155 20.13 10.83 12.14
C HIS A 155 18.91 11.76 12.17
N LEU A 156 19.04 13.00 11.69
CA LEU A 156 17.93 13.95 11.68
C LEU A 156 16.75 13.50 10.84
N GLY A 157 16.98 13.14 9.57
CA GLY A 157 15.87 12.71 8.72
C GLY A 157 15.36 11.31 9.04
N TRP A 158 16.15 10.45 9.74
CA TRP A 158 15.59 9.24 10.33
C TRP A 158 14.64 9.60 11.47
N LEU A 159 15.05 10.50 12.37
CA LEU A 159 14.20 11.02 13.44
C LEU A 159 12.91 11.61 12.87
N LEU A 160 12.99 12.53 11.89
CA LEU A 160 11.80 13.09 11.26
C LEU A 160 10.93 12.04 10.55
N GLY A 161 11.55 11.00 9.97
CA GLY A 161 10.82 9.87 9.40
C GLY A 161 10.06 9.05 10.47
N VAL A 162 10.69 8.79 11.61
CA VAL A 162 10.06 8.10 12.75
C VAL A 162 8.95 8.95 13.36
N THR A 163 9.20 10.25 13.55
CA THR A 163 8.18 11.20 14.01
C THR A 163 7.01 11.26 13.03
N ALA A 164 7.25 11.22 11.71
CA ALA A 164 6.18 11.20 10.73
C ALA A 164 5.38 9.91 10.83
N GLY A 165 6.06 8.76 10.93
CA GLY A 165 5.41 7.46 11.15
C GLY A 165 4.55 7.43 12.42
N SER A 166 5.03 7.99 13.54
CA SER A 166 4.27 8.02 14.79
C SER A 166 3.01 8.89 14.69
N LEU A 167 3.12 10.07 14.05
CA LEU A 167 1.97 10.96 13.83
C LEU A 167 0.90 10.30 12.95
N VAL A 168 1.33 9.50 11.99
CA VAL A 168 0.44 8.75 11.09
C VAL A 168 -0.27 7.63 11.83
N VAL A 169 0.45 6.87 12.65
CA VAL A 169 -0.16 5.87 13.54
C VAL A 169 -1.16 6.54 14.50
N THR A 170 -0.80 7.70 15.05
CA THR A 170 -1.69 8.47 15.93
C THR A 170 -2.96 8.89 15.21
N ALA A 171 -2.84 9.38 13.97
CA ALA A 171 -3.98 9.77 13.14
C ALA A 171 -4.88 8.57 12.78
N LEU A 172 -4.28 7.41 12.46
CA LEU A 172 -5.01 6.16 12.22
C LEU A 172 -5.80 5.71 13.44
N LEU A 173 -5.16 5.67 14.60
CA LEU A 173 -5.82 5.29 15.85
C LEU A 173 -6.92 6.29 16.21
N GLY A 174 -6.71 7.60 15.98
CA GLY A 174 -7.74 8.62 16.21
C GLY A 174 -8.94 8.48 15.28
N ALA A 175 -8.71 8.10 14.02
CA ALA A 175 -9.79 7.81 13.08
C ALA A 175 -10.55 6.54 13.45
N ALA A 176 -9.84 5.49 13.87
CA ALA A 176 -10.45 4.27 14.39
C ALA A 176 -11.30 4.57 15.64
N VAL A 177 -10.79 5.38 16.57
CA VAL A 177 -11.54 5.81 17.77
C VAL A 177 -12.88 6.43 17.38
N ARG A 178 -12.93 7.28 16.36
CA ARG A 178 -14.18 7.91 15.90
C ARG A 178 -15.07 6.93 15.15
N ALA A 179 -14.49 6.13 14.25
CA ALA A 179 -15.23 5.16 13.45
C ALA A 179 -15.93 4.11 14.32
N PHE A 180 -15.29 3.67 15.41
CA PHE A 180 -15.85 2.68 16.33
C PHE A 180 -16.59 3.29 17.52
N GLY A 181 -16.83 4.61 17.53
CA GLY A 181 -17.53 5.29 18.64
C GLY A 181 -16.79 5.23 19.99
N ALA A 182 -15.49 4.91 19.98
CA ALA A 182 -14.67 4.72 21.18
C ALA A 182 -14.24 6.01 21.87
N ALA A 183 -14.63 7.19 21.35
CA ALA A 183 -14.29 8.49 21.93
C ALA A 183 -14.85 8.66 23.36
N TRP A 184 -15.95 7.98 23.68
CA TRP A 184 -16.58 8.00 25.01
C TRP A 184 -16.00 6.98 25.99
N ALA A 185 -15.16 6.07 25.53
CA ALA A 185 -14.67 4.97 26.35
C ALA A 185 -13.76 5.43 27.50
N CYS A 186 -13.14 6.61 27.39
CA CYS A 186 -12.38 7.24 28.46
C CYS A 186 -12.85 8.67 28.73
N GLY A 187 -13.65 8.86 29.78
CA GLY A 187 -13.98 10.19 30.30
C GLY A 187 -12.83 10.78 31.11
N GLY A 188 -12.44 12.02 30.84
CA GLY A 188 -11.38 12.72 31.57
C GLY A 188 -9.98 12.65 30.91
N PHE A 189 -9.09 13.55 31.29
CA PHE A 189 -7.66 13.58 30.92
C PHE A 189 -6.85 14.19 32.07
N PRO A 190 -5.69 13.63 32.47
CA PRO A 190 -4.94 12.53 31.83
C PRO A 190 -5.44 11.12 32.14
N GLU A 191 -6.32 10.97 33.14
CA GLU A 191 -6.89 9.67 33.53
C GLU A 191 -7.95 9.19 32.53
N CYS A 192 -8.26 7.90 32.54
CA CYS A 192 -9.37 7.31 31.80
C CYS A 192 -10.41 6.82 32.82
N SER A 193 -11.46 7.61 33.04
CA SER A 193 -12.59 7.28 33.91
C SER A 193 -12.17 6.87 35.34
N GLY A 194 -11.17 7.57 35.90
CA GLY A 194 -10.65 7.33 37.26
C GLY A 194 -9.73 6.11 37.39
N GLN A 195 -9.43 5.38 36.31
CA GLN A 195 -8.56 4.18 36.33
C GLN A 195 -7.09 4.48 36.01
N GLY A 196 -6.70 5.77 35.97
CA GLY A 196 -5.35 6.20 35.60
C GLY A 196 -5.12 6.26 34.07
N PRO A 197 -3.89 6.58 33.63
CA PRO A 197 -3.57 6.86 32.22
C PRO A 197 -3.28 5.61 31.35
N PHE A 198 -3.18 4.40 31.94
CA PHE A 198 -2.78 3.16 31.24
C PHE A 198 -3.68 1.96 31.55
N ALA A 199 -4.98 2.19 31.73
CA ALA A 199 -5.97 1.18 32.13
C ALA A 199 -6.38 0.23 30.98
N PHE A 200 -5.41 -0.42 30.32
CA PHE A 200 -5.69 -1.41 29.26
C PHE A 200 -6.32 -2.70 29.81
N GLY A 201 -7.02 -3.44 28.95
CA GLY A 201 -7.61 -4.75 29.24
C GLY A 201 -9.01 -4.71 29.83
N GLN A 202 -9.71 -3.57 29.73
CA GLN A 202 -11.06 -3.40 30.31
C GLN A 202 -12.14 -3.64 29.25
N THR A 203 -12.08 -2.94 28.11
CA THR A 203 -12.95 -3.15 26.94
C THR A 203 -12.18 -2.80 25.66
N GLU A 204 -12.57 -3.37 24.52
CA GLU A 204 -11.93 -3.09 23.23
C GLU A 204 -11.96 -1.60 22.84
N ALA A 205 -13.09 -0.92 23.11
CA ALA A 205 -13.23 0.51 22.86
C ALA A 205 -12.28 1.34 23.73
N MET A 206 -12.13 0.97 25.00
CA MET A 206 -11.22 1.64 25.93
C MET A 206 -9.76 1.40 25.55
N ASP A 207 -9.42 0.19 25.14
CA ASP A 207 -8.07 -0.18 24.68
C ASP A 207 -7.71 0.58 23.39
N LEU A 208 -8.65 0.70 22.46
CA LEU A 208 -8.46 1.50 21.25
C LEU A 208 -8.22 2.98 21.58
N HIS A 209 -9.00 3.53 22.52
CA HIS A 209 -8.87 4.91 22.95
C HIS A 209 -7.55 5.18 23.69
N LEU A 210 -7.13 4.27 24.57
CA LEU A 210 -5.86 4.34 25.28
C LEU A 210 -4.67 4.15 24.33
N ALA A 211 -4.78 3.27 23.33
CA ALA A 211 -3.76 3.12 22.29
C ALA A 211 -3.56 4.43 21.52
N HIS A 212 -4.66 5.12 21.15
CA HIS A 212 -4.57 6.45 20.55
C HIS A 212 -3.85 7.45 21.46
N ARG A 213 -4.23 7.56 22.76
CA ARG A 213 -3.57 8.46 23.72
C ARG A 213 -2.07 8.18 23.87
N LEU A 214 -1.70 6.89 24.02
CA LEU A 214 -0.30 6.49 24.13
C LEU A 214 0.50 6.88 22.88
N SER A 215 -0.05 6.64 21.70
CA SER A 215 0.58 7.04 20.43
C SER A 215 0.73 8.57 20.31
N ALA A 216 -0.24 9.33 20.82
CA ALA A 216 -0.18 10.79 20.85
C ALA A 216 0.93 11.30 21.78
N TYR A 217 1.11 10.72 22.97
CA TYR A 217 2.21 11.07 23.87
C TYR A 217 3.58 10.81 23.24
N VAL A 218 3.74 9.65 22.59
CA VAL A 218 4.96 9.30 21.86
C VAL A 218 5.22 10.33 20.74
N SER A 219 4.18 10.69 19.98
CA SER A 219 4.30 11.69 18.91
C SER A 219 4.66 13.08 19.41
N VAL A 220 4.07 13.55 20.50
CA VAL A 220 4.42 14.83 21.14
C VAL A 220 5.90 14.83 21.55
N GLY A 221 6.36 13.74 22.21
CA GLY A 221 7.75 13.60 22.62
C GLY A 221 8.73 13.59 21.44
N LEU A 222 8.43 12.83 20.39
CA LEU A 222 9.25 12.76 19.17
C LEU A 222 9.30 14.10 18.42
N VAL A 223 8.19 14.83 18.37
CA VAL A 223 8.12 16.18 17.76
C VAL A 223 8.95 17.17 18.57
N GLY A 224 8.83 17.15 19.90
CA GLY A 224 9.66 17.98 20.79
C GLY A 224 11.15 17.69 20.60
N PHE A 225 11.53 16.42 20.59
CA PHE A 225 12.92 16.00 20.38
C PHE A 225 13.45 16.40 18.99
N ALA A 226 12.65 16.25 17.94
CA ALA A 226 13.00 16.70 16.59
C ALA A 226 13.20 18.22 16.53
N SER A 227 12.29 19.00 17.12
CA SER A 227 12.38 20.46 17.18
C SER A 227 13.61 20.96 17.93
N VAL A 228 13.97 20.35 19.07
CA VAL A 228 15.19 20.68 19.81
C VAL A 228 16.44 20.34 18.98
N THR A 229 16.45 19.18 18.33
CA THR A 229 17.57 18.76 17.46
C THR A 229 17.79 19.74 16.30
N VAL A 230 16.71 20.15 15.63
CA VAL A 230 16.75 21.15 14.54
C VAL A 230 17.18 22.53 15.05
N ALA A 231 16.70 22.94 16.23
CA ALA A 231 17.09 24.22 16.84
C ALA A 231 18.59 24.26 17.19
N ARG A 232 19.16 23.15 17.68
CA ARG A 232 20.58 23.03 18.03
C ARG A 232 21.50 22.92 16.81
N ALA A 233 20.98 22.49 15.66
CA ALA A 233 21.76 22.37 14.44
C ALA A 233 22.06 23.74 13.82
N ARG A 234 23.34 24.16 13.87
CA ARG A 234 23.78 25.49 13.42
C ARG A 234 23.79 25.69 11.90
N ARG A 235 23.79 24.62 11.08
CA ARG A 235 23.91 24.67 9.60
C ARG A 235 22.60 24.45 8.82
N GLN A 236 21.44 24.41 9.48
CA GLN A 236 20.17 24.06 8.81
C GLN A 236 19.41 25.25 8.23
N VAL A 237 18.62 24.98 7.19
CA VAL A 237 17.80 25.96 6.45
C VAL A 237 16.81 26.67 7.40
N PRO A 238 16.71 28.00 7.41
CA PRO A 238 15.76 28.73 8.28
C PRO A 238 14.32 28.25 8.15
N ALA A 239 13.90 27.89 6.93
CA ALA A 239 12.58 27.32 6.66
C ALA A 239 12.31 26.01 7.43
N LEU A 240 13.33 25.16 7.63
CA LEU A 240 13.18 23.93 8.40
C LEU A 240 12.89 24.22 9.88
N ARG A 241 13.55 25.22 10.48
CA ARG A 241 13.28 25.65 11.87
C ARG A 241 11.88 26.21 12.03
N VAL A 242 11.40 26.99 11.05
CA VAL A 242 10.03 27.50 11.04
C VAL A 242 9.06 26.32 10.96
N SER A 243 9.26 25.40 10.02
CA SER A 243 8.40 24.24 9.82
C SER A 243 8.31 23.34 11.05
N THR A 244 9.42 23.06 11.75
CA THR A 244 9.38 22.23 12.97
C THR A 244 8.72 22.94 14.15
N ARG A 245 8.88 24.27 14.26
CA ARG A 245 8.15 25.06 15.28
C ARG A 245 6.64 25.08 15.00
N THR A 246 6.26 25.28 13.74
CA THR A 246 4.86 25.20 13.30
C THR A 246 4.28 23.83 13.60
N LEU A 247 5.01 22.74 13.30
CA LEU A 247 4.62 21.37 13.66
C LEU A 247 4.42 21.22 15.18
N SER A 248 5.37 21.69 16.00
CA SER A 248 5.21 21.65 17.46
C SER A 248 3.97 22.39 17.94
N GLY A 249 3.68 23.58 17.38
CA GLY A 249 2.48 24.34 17.69
C GLY A 249 1.20 23.57 17.38
N PHE A 250 1.10 22.99 16.18
CA PHE A 250 -0.06 22.17 15.80
C PHE A 250 -0.23 20.95 16.70
N VAL A 251 0.84 20.24 17.03
CA VAL A 251 0.78 19.01 17.85
C VAL A 251 0.37 19.33 19.30
N LEU A 252 0.85 20.44 19.86
CA LEU A 252 0.42 20.90 21.19
C LEU A 252 -1.06 21.33 21.18
N LEU A 253 -1.49 22.06 20.16
CA LEU A 253 -2.90 22.44 20.00
C LEU A 253 -3.79 21.19 19.82
N GLN A 254 -3.32 20.19 19.08
CA GLN A 254 -4.03 18.92 18.88
C GLN A 254 -4.24 18.21 20.23
N ALA A 255 -3.17 18.09 21.04
CA ALA A 255 -3.24 17.47 22.36
C ALA A 255 -4.19 18.22 23.29
N ALA A 256 -4.17 19.56 23.28
CA ALA A 256 -5.07 20.40 24.06
C ALA A 256 -6.54 20.21 23.65
N LEU A 257 -6.83 20.19 22.34
CA LEU A 257 -8.17 19.93 21.83
C LEU A 257 -8.67 18.52 22.15
N GLY A 258 -7.77 17.53 22.15
CA GLY A 258 -8.10 16.15 22.52
C GLY A 258 -8.50 16.05 23.99
N ALA A 259 -7.70 16.65 24.88
CA ALA A 259 -8.00 16.74 26.30
C ALA A 259 -9.32 17.50 26.56
N LEU A 260 -9.54 18.63 25.87
CA LEU A 260 -10.77 19.39 26.00
C LEU A 260 -11.99 18.60 25.53
N SER A 261 -11.86 17.84 24.43
CA SER A 261 -12.93 17.01 23.88
C SER A 261 -13.41 15.97 24.90
N VAL A 262 -12.50 15.17 25.46
CA VAL A 262 -12.87 14.11 26.42
C VAL A 262 -13.34 14.66 27.76
N ASN A 263 -12.88 15.85 28.16
CA ASN A 263 -13.33 16.52 29.39
C ASN A 263 -14.70 17.21 29.23
N SER A 264 -15.12 17.49 28.01
CA SER A 264 -16.36 18.23 27.71
C SER A 264 -17.48 17.34 27.16
N GLY A 265 -17.33 16.02 27.25
CA GLY A 265 -18.30 15.08 26.68
C GLY A 265 -18.31 15.10 25.15
N VAL A 266 -17.13 15.10 24.53
CA VAL A 266 -16.90 14.85 23.09
C VAL A 266 -17.88 15.62 22.16
N PRO A 267 -18.00 16.95 22.27
CA PRO A 267 -18.91 17.69 21.42
C PRO A 267 -18.42 17.65 19.95
N PRO A 268 -19.31 17.47 18.96
CA PRO A 268 -18.93 17.28 17.56
C PRO A 268 -18.01 18.38 17.01
N ALA A 269 -18.22 19.63 17.42
CA ALA A 269 -17.39 20.76 17.02
C ALA A 269 -15.93 20.63 17.46
N LEU A 270 -15.68 20.16 18.69
CA LEU A 270 -14.31 19.95 19.17
C LEU A 270 -13.64 18.77 18.47
N GLU A 271 -14.39 17.72 18.18
CA GLU A 271 -13.81 16.61 17.43
C GLU A 271 -13.45 17.00 15.98
N ILE A 272 -14.29 17.81 15.32
CA ILE A 272 -13.98 18.36 13.99
C ILE A 272 -12.73 19.25 14.07
N ALA A 273 -12.67 20.16 15.04
CA ALA A 273 -11.50 21.02 15.26
C ALA A 273 -10.23 20.19 15.53
N HIS A 274 -10.33 19.14 16.35
CA HIS A 274 -9.24 18.23 16.67
C HIS A 274 -8.69 17.51 15.43
N ALA A 275 -9.58 17.04 14.54
CA ALA A 275 -9.18 16.43 13.27
C ALA A 275 -8.55 17.43 12.30
N LEU A 276 -9.10 18.64 12.16
CA LEU A 276 -8.55 19.69 11.28
C LEU A 276 -7.15 20.13 11.72
N VAL A 277 -6.94 20.32 13.03
CA VAL A 277 -5.63 20.63 13.61
C VAL A 277 -4.66 19.46 13.42
N GLY A 278 -5.13 18.22 13.56
CA GLY A 278 -4.35 17.01 13.24
C GLY A 278 -3.87 16.96 11.79
N ALA A 279 -4.74 17.29 10.83
CA ALA A 279 -4.36 17.42 9.42
C ALA A 279 -3.29 18.51 9.22
N GLY A 280 -3.45 19.66 9.88
CA GLY A 280 -2.45 20.73 9.89
C GLY A 280 -1.09 20.29 10.44
N ALA A 281 -1.08 19.51 11.52
CA ALA A 281 0.15 18.91 12.07
C ALA A 281 0.84 18.02 11.04
N LEU A 282 0.09 17.15 10.35
CA LEU A 282 0.64 16.24 9.36
C LEU A 282 1.14 16.98 8.10
N ALA A 283 0.49 18.06 7.69
CA ALA A 283 0.97 18.93 6.62
C ALA A 283 2.28 19.65 7.00
N ALA A 284 2.36 20.18 8.23
CA ALA A 284 3.58 20.79 8.75
C ALA A 284 4.72 19.77 8.87
N MET A 285 4.41 18.52 9.25
CA MET A 285 5.37 17.41 9.23
C MET A 285 5.85 17.11 7.82
N THR A 286 4.94 17.08 6.84
CA THR A 286 5.29 16.84 5.44
C THR A 286 6.23 17.91 4.90
N ALA A 287 5.96 19.19 5.21
CA ALA A 287 6.87 20.28 4.88
C ALA A 287 8.22 20.13 5.59
N ALA A 288 8.25 19.81 6.88
CA ALA A 288 9.47 19.64 7.65
C ALA A 288 10.34 18.49 7.11
N ALA A 289 9.73 17.34 6.80
CA ALA A 289 10.42 16.20 6.22
C ALA A 289 10.93 16.49 4.81
N ALA A 290 10.16 17.21 3.99
CA ALA A 290 10.56 17.62 2.65
C ALA A 290 11.73 18.64 2.68
N LEU A 291 11.72 19.59 3.62
CA LEU A 291 12.82 20.54 3.83
C LEU A 291 14.05 19.86 4.43
N ALA A 292 13.88 18.89 5.32
CA ALA A 292 15.00 18.08 5.79
C ALA A 292 15.59 17.21 4.67
N TRP A 293 14.76 16.74 3.74
CA TRP A 293 15.20 16.04 2.54
C TRP A 293 16.10 16.92 1.67
N GLU A 294 15.72 18.19 1.49
CA GLU A 294 16.53 19.18 0.75
C GLU A 294 17.96 19.26 1.24
N THR A 295 18.17 19.25 2.55
CA THR A 295 19.51 19.36 3.15
C THR A 295 20.44 18.18 2.84
N ARG A 296 19.88 17.07 2.33
CA ARG A 296 20.62 15.86 1.93
C ARG A 296 20.85 15.76 0.42
N SER A 297 20.05 16.46 -0.38
CA SER A 297 20.10 16.38 -1.84
C SER A 297 21.14 17.33 -2.43
N VAL A 298 21.75 16.95 -3.56
CA VAL A 298 22.67 17.82 -4.31
C VAL A 298 21.94 19.10 -4.71
N PRO A 299 22.53 20.29 -4.50
CA PRO A 299 21.93 21.56 -4.90
C PRO A 299 21.58 21.52 -6.39
N VAL A 300 20.31 21.74 -6.72
CA VAL A 300 19.93 22.06 -8.11
C VAL A 300 20.50 23.45 -8.40
N PRO A 301 21.21 23.66 -9.52
CA PRO A 301 21.72 24.98 -9.88
C PRO A 301 20.61 26.02 -9.74
N GLU A 302 20.90 27.15 -9.09
CA GLU A 302 19.96 28.26 -9.07
C GLU A 302 19.63 28.64 -10.51
N ILE A 303 18.37 28.44 -10.87
CA ILE A 303 17.88 28.85 -12.18
C ILE A 303 17.93 30.37 -12.17
N GLY A 304 18.76 30.92 -13.06
CA GLY A 304 18.94 32.36 -13.26
C GLY A 304 17.61 33.11 -13.47
N SER A 305 17.69 34.43 -13.30
CA SER A 305 16.59 35.40 -13.23
C SER A 305 15.31 35.01 -13.99
N VAL A 306 14.18 35.24 -13.31
CA VAL A 306 12.82 35.03 -13.81
C VAL A 306 12.63 35.80 -15.11
N THR A 307 12.78 35.12 -16.24
CA THR A 307 12.17 35.57 -17.49
C THR A 307 10.66 35.49 -17.30
N THR A 308 9.93 36.51 -17.73
CA THR A 308 8.47 36.54 -17.66
C THR A 308 7.93 35.41 -18.53
N ARG A 309 7.56 34.29 -17.90
CA ARG A 309 6.97 33.16 -18.62
C ARG A 309 5.50 33.43 -18.90
N PRO A 310 4.98 33.00 -20.06
CA PRO A 310 3.55 33.12 -20.36
C PRO A 310 2.70 32.44 -19.28
N LEU A 311 1.63 33.10 -18.82
CA LEU A 311 0.74 32.56 -17.78
C LEU A 311 0.25 31.14 -18.10
N ARG A 312 -0.10 30.88 -19.37
CA ARG A 312 -0.53 29.54 -19.85
C ARG A 312 0.50 28.45 -19.55
N MET A 313 1.80 28.76 -19.64
CA MET A 313 2.89 27.81 -19.40
C MET A 313 3.01 27.52 -17.90
N VAL A 314 2.86 28.55 -17.07
CA VAL A 314 2.92 28.41 -15.61
C VAL A 314 1.70 27.62 -15.10
N LEU A 315 0.49 27.93 -15.58
CA LEU A 315 -0.72 27.19 -15.24
C LEU A 315 -0.63 25.73 -15.69
N GLY A 316 -0.19 25.48 -16.92
CA GLY A 316 0.04 24.12 -17.42
C GLY A 316 1.04 23.35 -16.56
N ALA A 317 2.10 24.01 -16.08
CA ALA A 317 3.08 23.40 -15.20
C ALA A 317 2.52 23.04 -13.81
N TYR A 318 1.62 23.86 -13.24
CA TYR A 318 0.91 23.49 -12.01
C TYR A 318 -0.06 22.32 -12.21
N VAL A 319 -0.72 22.24 -13.37
CA VAL A 319 -1.53 21.06 -13.72
C VAL A 319 -0.65 19.82 -13.89
N ASP A 320 0.52 19.94 -14.51
CA ASP A 320 1.46 18.82 -14.65
C ASP A 320 1.95 18.30 -13.28
N LEU A 321 2.10 19.17 -12.28
CA LEU A 321 2.46 18.77 -10.91
C LEU A 321 1.44 17.79 -10.31
N THR A 322 0.15 17.91 -10.66
CA THR A 322 -0.92 17.05 -10.12
C THR A 322 -1.02 15.67 -10.79
N LYS A 323 -0.28 15.45 -11.89
CA LYS A 323 -0.24 14.17 -12.63
C LYS A 323 -1.62 13.66 -13.08
N PRO A 324 -2.40 14.44 -13.86
CA PRO A 324 -3.77 14.10 -14.22
C PRO A 324 -3.92 12.74 -14.91
N LYS A 325 -2.93 12.34 -15.72
CA LYS A 325 -2.93 11.02 -16.38
C LYS A 325 -2.91 9.86 -15.38
N VAL A 326 -2.08 9.95 -14.34
CA VAL A 326 -1.99 8.92 -13.30
C VAL A 326 -3.24 8.95 -12.41
N MET A 327 -3.72 10.15 -12.10
CA MET A 327 -4.89 10.37 -11.27
C MET A 327 -6.18 9.79 -11.87
N SER A 328 -6.36 9.86 -13.19
CA SER A 328 -7.58 9.41 -13.87
C SER A 328 -7.99 7.97 -13.53
N LEU A 329 -7.03 7.04 -13.53
CA LEU A 329 -7.30 5.63 -13.20
C LEU A 329 -7.65 5.46 -11.72
N LEU A 330 -6.99 6.20 -10.82
CA LEU A 330 -7.32 6.17 -9.38
C LEU A 330 -8.77 6.63 -9.15
N LEU A 331 -9.16 7.75 -9.77
CA LEU A 331 -10.54 8.27 -9.68
C LEU A 331 -11.56 7.29 -10.27
N THR A 332 -11.19 6.58 -11.33
CA THR A 332 -12.05 5.52 -11.92
C THR A 332 -12.28 4.39 -10.93
N THR A 333 -11.23 3.93 -10.24
CA THR A 333 -11.36 2.88 -9.22
C THR A 333 -12.16 3.34 -7.98
N THR A 334 -12.02 4.61 -7.59
CA THR A 334 -12.85 5.23 -6.54
C THR A 334 -14.33 5.24 -6.94
N LEU A 335 -14.65 5.73 -8.14
CA LEU A 335 -16.03 5.76 -8.63
C LEU A 335 -16.63 4.34 -8.70
N GLY A 336 -15.88 3.37 -9.23
CA GLY A 336 -16.34 1.97 -9.27
C GLY A 336 -16.64 1.44 -7.86
N ALA A 337 -15.81 1.74 -6.88
CA ALA A 337 -16.05 1.39 -5.47
C ALA A 337 -17.29 2.07 -4.88
N MET A 338 -17.53 3.34 -5.20
CA MET A 338 -18.75 4.04 -4.76
C MET A 338 -20.01 3.38 -5.32
N VAL A 339 -20.04 3.09 -6.63
CA VAL A 339 -21.19 2.43 -7.27
C VAL A 339 -21.41 1.02 -6.70
N MET A 340 -20.32 0.28 -6.44
CA MET A 340 -20.42 -1.04 -5.80
C MET A 340 -20.98 -0.98 -4.38
N ALA A 341 -20.55 0.00 -3.59
CA ALA A 341 -20.98 0.21 -2.21
C ALA A 341 -22.47 0.60 -2.13
N GLU A 342 -22.90 1.52 -2.99
CA GLU A 342 -24.29 1.98 -3.07
C GLU A 342 -25.21 0.89 -3.66
N GLY A 343 -24.69 0.11 -4.61
CA GLY A 343 -25.47 -0.84 -5.39
C GLY A 343 -26.29 -0.22 -6.53
N GLU A 344 -26.29 1.11 -6.63
CA GLU A 344 -26.84 1.91 -7.73
C GLU A 344 -25.92 3.11 -8.00
N TRP A 345 -26.34 4.06 -8.84
CA TRP A 345 -25.59 5.29 -9.03
C TRP A 345 -25.68 6.18 -7.77
N PRO A 346 -24.56 6.49 -7.09
CA PRO A 346 -24.60 7.34 -5.91
C PRO A 346 -25.04 8.77 -6.28
N PRO A 347 -25.55 9.55 -5.32
CA PRO A 347 -25.94 10.93 -5.56
C PRO A 347 -24.81 11.75 -6.21
N PHE A 348 -25.15 12.55 -7.23
CA PHE A 348 -24.16 13.31 -8.00
C PHE A 348 -23.25 14.18 -7.12
N ALA A 349 -23.83 14.84 -6.10
CA ALA A 349 -23.07 15.67 -5.17
C ALA A 349 -22.01 14.85 -4.42
N LEU A 350 -22.35 13.66 -3.94
CA LEU A 350 -21.42 12.77 -3.25
C LEU A 350 -20.27 12.36 -4.19
N VAL A 351 -20.61 11.89 -5.40
CA VAL A 351 -19.60 11.54 -6.43
C VAL A 351 -18.69 12.72 -6.74
N PHE A 352 -19.25 13.90 -6.97
CA PHE A 352 -18.49 15.11 -7.30
C PHE A 352 -17.50 15.46 -6.19
N TRP A 353 -17.95 15.55 -4.93
CA TRP A 353 -17.10 15.94 -3.81
C TRP A 353 -16.04 14.87 -3.49
N THR A 354 -16.37 13.57 -3.57
CA THR A 354 -15.40 12.49 -3.38
C THR A 354 -14.32 12.50 -4.45
N LEU A 355 -14.68 12.65 -5.73
CA LEU A 355 -13.71 12.67 -6.82
C LEU A 355 -12.87 13.96 -6.81
N LEU A 356 -13.46 15.12 -6.50
CA LEU A 356 -12.73 16.37 -6.34
C LEU A 356 -11.73 16.29 -5.19
N GLY A 357 -12.16 15.81 -4.01
CA GLY A 357 -11.27 15.62 -2.87
C GLY A 357 -10.16 14.62 -3.15
N GLY A 358 -10.47 13.49 -3.78
CA GLY A 358 -9.48 12.50 -4.22
C GLY A 358 -8.48 13.06 -5.24
N ALA A 359 -8.95 13.89 -6.18
CA ALA A 359 -8.12 14.54 -7.18
C ALA A 359 -7.16 15.57 -6.55
N LEU A 360 -7.65 16.39 -5.63
CA LEU A 360 -6.83 17.36 -4.90
C LEU A 360 -5.79 16.65 -4.02
N MET A 361 -6.17 15.56 -3.32
CA MET A 361 -5.25 14.79 -2.47
C MET A 361 -4.14 14.11 -3.30
N SER A 362 -4.53 13.44 -4.39
CA SER A 362 -3.59 12.79 -5.32
C SER A 362 -2.68 13.83 -6.01
N GLY A 363 -3.25 14.98 -6.38
CA GLY A 363 -2.53 16.10 -6.96
C GLY A 363 -1.50 16.70 -6.00
N GLY A 364 -1.87 16.85 -4.73
CA GLY A 364 -0.96 17.28 -3.65
C GLY A 364 0.21 16.31 -3.49
N ALA A 365 -0.07 15.01 -3.43
CA ALA A 365 0.95 13.96 -3.39
C ALA A 365 1.86 13.99 -4.63
N GLY A 366 1.27 14.26 -5.81
CA GLY A 366 1.99 14.44 -7.07
C GLY A 366 2.97 15.60 -7.04
N ALA A 367 2.54 16.76 -6.54
CA ALA A 367 3.37 17.97 -6.45
C ALA A 367 4.53 17.80 -5.45
N ILE A 368 4.27 17.19 -4.29
CA ILE A 368 5.33 16.90 -3.31
C ILE A 368 6.30 15.85 -3.83
N ASN A 369 5.83 14.85 -4.58
CA ASN A 369 6.74 13.90 -5.22
C ASN A 369 7.62 14.55 -6.28
N HIS A 370 7.13 15.50 -7.07
CA HIS A 370 7.97 16.30 -7.96
C HIS A 370 9.05 17.05 -7.19
N TYR A 371 8.69 17.67 -6.06
CA TYR A 371 9.65 18.35 -5.18
C TYR A 371 10.71 17.38 -4.66
N LEU A 372 10.31 16.22 -4.13
CA LEU A 372 11.22 15.23 -3.54
C LEU A 372 12.09 14.50 -4.55
N ASP A 373 11.64 14.35 -5.80
CA ASP A 373 12.37 13.68 -6.88
C ASP A 373 13.25 14.65 -7.70
N ARG A 374 13.33 15.93 -7.33
CA ARG A 374 14.03 16.96 -8.11
C ARG A 374 15.52 16.70 -8.35
N ASP A 375 16.15 15.92 -7.48
CA ASP A 375 17.56 15.51 -7.57
C ASP A 375 17.78 14.36 -8.56
N ILE A 376 16.78 13.51 -8.78
CA ILE A 376 16.88 12.35 -9.67
C ILE A 376 16.16 12.55 -11.01
N ASP A 377 15.18 13.45 -11.07
CA ASP A 377 14.41 13.72 -12.27
C ASP A 377 15.25 14.20 -13.48
N PRO A 378 16.27 15.08 -13.30
CA PRO A 378 17.16 15.47 -14.39
C PRO A 378 17.92 14.28 -15.04
N LEU A 379 18.15 13.20 -14.28
CA LEU A 379 18.88 12.01 -14.74
C LEU A 379 18.02 11.04 -15.56
N MET A 380 16.70 11.30 -15.60
CA MET A 380 15.70 10.43 -16.20
C MET A 380 15.06 11.13 -17.40
N GLY A 381 15.35 10.69 -18.63
CA GLY A 381 14.82 11.31 -19.86
C GLY A 381 13.30 11.55 -19.92
N ARG A 382 12.48 10.73 -19.25
CA ARG A 382 11.02 10.98 -19.14
C ARG A 382 10.67 12.17 -18.24
N THR A 383 11.46 12.42 -17.20
CA THR A 383 11.13 13.34 -16.11
C THR A 383 12.05 14.57 -16.08
N ALA A 384 13.12 14.59 -16.89
CA ALA A 384 14.04 15.71 -17.05
C ALA A 384 13.38 17.02 -17.55
N LYS A 385 12.21 16.92 -18.19
CA LYS A 385 11.43 18.09 -18.66
C LYS A 385 10.29 18.49 -17.72
N ARG A 386 10.19 17.91 -16.53
CA ARG A 386 9.14 18.23 -15.55
C ARG A 386 9.20 19.70 -15.11
N PRO A 387 8.10 20.24 -14.55
CA PRO A 387 8.01 21.64 -14.10
C PRO A 387 9.16 22.15 -13.24
N ILE A 388 9.70 21.31 -12.33
CA ILE A 388 10.80 21.71 -11.44
C ILE A 388 12.18 21.61 -12.14
N PRO A 389 12.59 20.48 -12.75
CA PRO A 389 13.85 20.39 -13.49
C PRO A 389 13.99 21.38 -14.66
N SER A 390 12.89 21.68 -15.36
CA SER A 390 12.86 22.70 -16.43
C SER A 390 12.92 24.14 -15.91
N GLY A 391 12.83 24.30 -14.59
CA GLY A 391 12.82 25.57 -13.90
C GLY A 391 11.55 26.39 -14.05
N VAL A 392 10.49 25.84 -14.66
CA VAL A 392 9.18 26.51 -14.81
C VAL A 392 8.58 26.89 -13.46
N ILE A 393 8.69 25.98 -12.48
CA ILE A 393 8.19 26.16 -11.11
C ILE A 393 9.34 26.04 -10.12
N ARG A 394 9.41 27.00 -9.17
CA ARG A 394 10.37 26.93 -8.06
C ARG A 394 10.02 25.76 -7.12
N PRO A 395 11.00 25.01 -6.59
CA PRO A 395 10.75 23.91 -5.67
C PRO A 395 9.86 24.30 -4.48
N ALA A 396 10.14 25.44 -3.84
CA ALA A 396 9.35 25.94 -2.72
C ALA A 396 7.87 26.17 -3.09
N SER A 397 7.59 26.67 -4.30
CA SER A 397 6.22 26.85 -4.80
C SER A 397 5.51 25.51 -5.01
N ALA A 398 6.20 24.49 -5.52
CA ALA A 398 5.64 23.15 -5.68
C ALA A 398 5.34 22.49 -4.33
N LEU A 399 6.22 22.67 -3.33
CA LEU A 399 5.99 22.16 -1.97
C LEU A 399 4.78 22.83 -1.33
N LEU A 400 4.69 24.17 -1.37
CA LEU A 400 3.56 24.93 -0.84
C LEU A 400 2.25 24.56 -1.54
N PHE A 401 2.28 24.45 -2.87
CA PHE A 401 1.11 24.05 -3.65
C PHE A 401 0.65 22.64 -3.28
N GLY A 402 1.58 21.69 -3.17
CA GLY A 402 1.25 20.31 -2.82
C GLY A 402 0.67 20.15 -1.42
N THR A 403 1.23 20.85 -0.42
CA THR A 403 0.70 20.83 0.95
C THR A 403 -0.66 21.54 1.05
N ALA A 404 -0.84 22.66 0.34
CA ALA A 404 -2.11 23.37 0.28
C ALA A 404 -3.21 22.50 -0.35
N LEU A 405 -2.93 21.82 -1.47
CA LEU A 405 -3.88 20.91 -2.11
C LEU A 405 -4.30 19.77 -1.17
N ALA A 406 -3.35 19.17 -0.44
CA ALA A 406 -3.67 18.10 0.51
C ALA A 406 -4.56 18.59 1.67
N MET A 407 -4.31 19.80 2.18
CA MET A 407 -5.15 20.40 3.23
C MET A 407 -6.56 20.72 2.73
N ILE A 408 -6.66 21.35 1.55
CA ILE A 408 -7.96 21.64 0.93
C ILE A 408 -8.71 20.34 0.66
N ALA A 409 -8.04 19.31 0.14
CA ALA A 409 -8.62 18.00 -0.09
C ALA A 409 -9.20 17.38 1.19
N PHE A 410 -8.45 17.43 2.29
CA PHE A 410 -8.91 16.92 3.58
C PHE A 410 -10.17 17.64 4.05
N VAL A 411 -10.19 18.98 4.01
CA VAL A 411 -11.36 19.79 4.39
C VAL A 411 -12.55 19.46 3.50
N VAL A 412 -12.37 19.42 2.17
CA VAL A 412 -13.43 19.09 1.22
C VAL A 412 -14.04 17.73 1.52
N LEU A 413 -13.22 16.69 1.72
CA LEU A 413 -13.72 15.35 2.03
C LEU A 413 -14.39 15.31 3.41
N ALA A 414 -13.79 15.93 4.43
CA ALA A 414 -14.32 15.88 5.79
C ALA A 414 -15.68 16.61 5.91
N THR A 415 -15.88 17.70 5.15
CA THR A 415 -17.08 18.52 5.20
C THR A 415 -18.18 18.04 4.26
N PHE A 416 -17.85 17.66 3.02
CA PHE A 416 -18.83 17.35 1.98
C PHE A 416 -19.01 15.86 1.70
N VAL A 417 -18.19 14.99 2.31
CA VAL A 417 -18.29 13.52 2.17
C VAL A 417 -18.42 12.90 3.55
N ASN A 418 -17.30 12.65 4.23
CA ASN A 418 -17.21 12.26 5.63
C ASN A 418 -15.74 12.24 6.07
N VAL A 419 -15.52 12.22 7.38
CA VAL A 419 -14.18 12.23 7.99
C VAL A 419 -13.41 10.95 7.68
N LEU A 420 -14.08 9.79 7.56
CA LEU A 420 -13.43 8.51 7.28
C LEU A 420 -12.75 8.51 5.90
N ALA A 421 -13.48 8.93 4.86
CA ALA A 421 -12.96 9.10 3.51
C ALA A 421 -11.81 10.13 3.46
N ALA A 422 -11.93 11.23 4.21
CA ALA A 422 -10.87 12.24 4.32
C ALA A 422 -9.58 11.64 4.90
N VAL A 423 -9.68 10.87 5.99
CA VAL A 423 -8.55 10.21 6.62
C VAL A 423 -7.94 9.17 5.69
N LEU A 424 -8.74 8.28 5.08
CA LEU A 424 -8.23 7.26 4.17
C LEU A 424 -7.47 7.89 3.00
N SER A 425 -8.03 8.94 2.39
CA SER A 425 -7.39 9.68 1.31
C SER A 425 -6.06 10.29 1.76
N PHE A 426 -6.03 10.87 2.96
CA PHE A 426 -4.83 11.41 3.57
C PHE A 426 -3.78 10.34 3.89
N MET A 427 -4.20 9.15 4.30
CA MET A 427 -3.32 7.99 4.50
C MET A 427 -2.65 7.58 3.19
N GLY A 428 -3.38 7.61 2.08
CA GLY A 428 -2.81 7.41 0.74
C GLY A 428 -1.74 8.44 0.40
N PHE A 429 -2.02 9.72 0.68
CA PHE A 429 -1.05 10.81 0.51
C PHE A 429 0.22 10.57 1.33
N VAL A 430 0.09 10.29 2.62
CA VAL A 430 1.23 10.04 3.52
C VAL A 430 2.02 8.81 3.07
N GLY A 431 1.34 7.69 2.82
CA GLY A 431 1.99 6.45 2.37
C GLY A 431 2.77 6.68 1.07
N TYR A 432 2.22 7.47 0.15
CA TYR A 432 2.91 7.80 -1.09
C TYR A 432 4.13 8.72 -0.88
N VAL A 433 4.03 9.73 -0.01
CA VAL A 433 5.11 10.68 0.25
C VAL A 433 6.22 10.07 1.10
N PHE A 434 5.90 9.56 2.28
CA PHE A 434 6.91 9.12 3.26
C PHE A 434 7.37 7.69 3.00
N VAL A 435 6.43 6.75 2.91
CA VAL A 435 6.75 5.32 2.80
C VAL A 435 7.31 5.04 1.41
N TYR A 436 6.63 5.45 0.35
CA TYR A 436 7.09 5.21 -1.01
C TYR A 436 8.21 6.19 -1.43
N THR A 437 7.93 7.50 -1.54
CA THR A 437 8.84 8.44 -2.23
C THR A 437 10.15 8.67 -1.46
N ILE A 438 10.09 8.95 -0.16
CA ILE A 438 11.26 9.23 0.67
C ILE A 438 12.03 7.94 1.00
N TRP A 439 11.33 6.91 1.47
CA TRP A 439 11.96 5.71 2.01
C TRP A 439 12.17 4.62 0.96
N LEU A 440 11.11 3.92 0.57
CA LEU A 440 11.25 2.66 -0.14
C LEU A 440 11.85 2.83 -1.54
N LYS A 441 11.38 3.83 -2.29
CA LYS A 441 11.82 4.11 -3.67
C LYS A 441 13.34 4.16 -3.79
N ARG A 442 14.03 4.68 -2.77
CA ARG A 442 15.48 4.89 -2.77
C ARG A 442 16.29 3.79 -2.09
N THR A 443 15.65 2.83 -1.41
CA THR A 443 16.34 1.87 -0.52
C THR A 443 16.13 0.40 -0.84
N THR A 444 15.03 0.03 -1.50
CA THR A 444 14.69 -1.39 -1.74
C THR A 444 14.04 -1.61 -3.11
N PRO A 445 14.25 -2.76 -3.77
CA PRO A 445 13.52 -3.12 -5.00
C PRO A 445 12.12 -3.67 -4.75
N SER A 446 11.71 -3.86 -3.50
CA SER A 446 10.29 -4.08 -3.14
C SER A 446 9.49 -2.76 -3.04
N ASN A 447 10.07 -1.65 -3.51
CA ASN A 447 9.49 -0.33 -3.43
C ASN A 447 8.08 -0.20 -4.02
N ILE A 448 7.84 -0.86 -5.14
CA ILE A 448 6.54 -0.83 -5.85
C ILE A 448 5.51 -1.77 -5.22
N VAL A 449 5.97 -2.88 -4.63
CA VAL A 449 5.07 -3.81 -3.94
C VAL A 449 4.51 -3.11 -2.71
N ILE A 450 5.38 -2.65 -1.81
CA ILE A 450 4.96 -2.05 -0.54
C ILE A 450 4.38 -0.65 -0.79
N GLY A 451 5.04 0.14 -1.65
CA GLY A 451 4.55 1.47 -2.02
C GLY A 451 3.25 1.45 -2.81
N GLY A 452 2.92 0.32 -3.45
CA GLY A 452 1.65 0.12 -4.17
C GLY A 452 0.43 0.17 -3.25
N ALA A 453 0.60 -0.06 -1.95
CA ALA A 453 -0.48 0.08 -0.96
C ALA A 453 -1.10 1.48 -0.97
N ALA A 454 -0.27 2.53 -1.10
CA ALA A 454 -0.76 3.90 -1.17
C ALA A 454 -1.63 4.15 -2.43
N GLY A 455 -1.29 3.50 -3.55
CA GLY A 455 -2.07 3.56 -4.79
C GLY A 455 -3.34 2.71 -4.76
N ALA A 456 -3.46 1.79 -3.81
CA ALA A 456 -4.61 0.89 -3.65
C ALA A 456 -5.68 1.43 -2.67
N ILE A 457 -5.42 2.53 -1.98
CA ILE A 457 -6.36 3.22 -1.08
C ILE A 457 -7.60 3.84 -1.77
N PRO A 458 -7.56 4.34 -3.01
CA PRO A 458 -8.72 5.04 -3.60
C PRO A 458 -10.04 4.25 -3.65
N PRO A 459 -10.06 2.91 -3.88
CA PRO A 459 -11.25 2.09 -3.65
C PRO A 459 -11.80 2.13 -2.22
N LEU A 460 -10.94 2.11 -1.19
CA LEU A 460 -11.37 2.22 0.20
C LEU A 460 -12.01 3.59 0.48
N VAL A 461 -11.44 4.66 -0.10
CA VAL A 461 -12.01 6.01 -0.03
C VAL A 461 -13.39 6.05 -0.67
N GLY A 462 -13.56 5.44 -1.85
CA GLY A 462 -14.85 5.38 -2.55
C GLY A 462 -15.89 4.59 -1.79
N TRP A 463 -15.51 3.44 -1.22
CA TRP A 463 -16.42 2.65 -0.38
C TRP A 463 -16.86 3.43 0.86
N ALA A 464 -15.89 3.96 1.62
CA ALA A 464 -16.15 4.74 2.83
C ALA A 464 -16.92 6.03 2.56
N ALA A 465 -16.80 6.62 1.38
CA ALA A 465 -17.58 7.80 1.01
C ALA A 465 -19.10 7.51 1.03
N VAL A 466 -19.50 6.31 0.64
CA VAL A 466 -20.90 5.87 0.58
C VAL A 466 -21.36 5.27 1.90
N THR A 467 -20.60 4.30 2.45
CA THR A 467 -21.04 3.55 3.63
C THR A 467 -20.76 4.26 4.94
N ASN A 468 -19.83 5.22 4.94
CA ASN A 468 -19.17 5.75 6.15
C ASN A 468 -18.67 4.63 7.08
N ASP A 469 -18.34 3.46 6.51
CA ASP A 469 -17.93 2.28 7.24
C ASP A 469 -16.84 1.50 6.50
N VAL A 470 -15.84 1.05 7.27
CA VAL A 470 -14.78 0.12 6.86
C VAL A 470 -14.63 -1.00 7.91
N SER A 471 -15.63 -1.21 8.77
CA SER A 471 -15.63 -2.18 9.86
C SER A 471 -15.47 -3.61 9.36
N LEU A 472 -14.56 -4.37 9.98
CA LEU A 472 -14.28 -5.76 9.64
C LEU A 472 -15.45 -6.72 9.99
N GLY A 473 -16.63 -6.21 10.35
CA GLY A 473 -17.79 -6.94 10.87
C GLY A 473 -18.95 -7.09 9.87
N GLY A 474 -18.67 -7.55 8.64
CA GLY A 474 -19.69 -8.10 7.74
C GLY A 474 -19.85 -7.43 6.37
N VAL A 475 -19.44 -6.17 6.18
CA VAL A 475 -19.62 -5.45 4.89
C VAL A 475 -18.32 -4.81 4.35
N SER A 476 -17.21 -4.78 5.11
CA SER A 476 -15.91 -4.19 4.68
C SER A 476 -15.01 -5.11 3.85
N LEU A 477 -15.25 -6.42 3.83
CA LEU A 477 -14.37 -7.36 3.13
C LEU A 477 -14.28 -7.04 1.63
N THR A 478 -15.38 -6.62 1.01
CA THR A 478 -15.41 -6.19 -0.40
C THR A 478 -14.50 -4.99 -0.64
N ALA A 479 -14.51 -3.97 0.22
CA ALA A 479 -13.63 -2.81 0.11
C ALA A 479 -12.15 -3.21 0.13
N TRP A 480 -11.78 -4.12 1.04
CA TRP A 480 -10.44 -4.69 1.13
C TRP A 480 -10.07 -5.58 -0.08
N TYR A 481 -11.03 -6.28 -0.68
CA TYR A 481 -10.80 -6.99 -1.94
C TYR A 481 -10.51 -6.02 -3.09
N LEU A 482 -11.24 -4.91 -3.21
CA LEU A 482 -10.97 -3.89 -4.23
C LEU A 482 -9.59 -3.26 -4.05
N PHE A 483 -9.22 -2.97 -2.79
CA PHE A 483 -7.85 -2.58 -2.44
C PHE A 483 -6.85 -3.64 -2.90
N ALA A 484 -7.08 -4.91 -2.57
CA ALA A 484 -6.16 -6.00 -2.91
C ALA A 484 -6.00 -6.16 -4.42
N ILE A 485 -7.06 -6.00 -5.22
CA ILE A 485 -6.98 -6.05 -6.68
C ILE A 485 -6.04 -4.95 -7.22
N VAL A 486 -6.20 -3.70 -6.77
CA VAL A 486 -5.30 -2.61 -7.18
C VAL A 486 -3.87 -2.84 -6.68
N PHE A 487 -3.73 -3.37 -5.45
CA PHE A 487 -2.44 -3.69 -4.85
C PHE A 487 -1.69 -4.74 -5.67
N PHE A 488 -2.29 -5.90 -5.97
CA PHE A 488 -1.68 -6.97 -6.75
C PHE A 488 -1.53 -6.62 -8.24
N TRP A 489 -2.33 -5.69 -8.75
CA TRP A 489 -2.17 -5.13 -10.09
C TRP A 489 -0.94 -4.23 -10.23
N THR A 490 -0.54 -3.55 -9.15
CA THR A 490 0.54 -2.55 -9.20
C THR A 490 1.90 -3.15 -9.62
N PRO A 491 2.37 -4.28 -9.06
CA PRO A 491 3.63 -4.89 -9.47
C PRO A 491 3.73 -5.27 -10.95
N PRO A 492 2.80 -6.05 -11.56
CA PRO A 492 2.91 -6.42 -12.96
C PRO A 492 2.85 -5.20 -13.89
N HIS A 493 2.00 -4.20 -13.57
CA HIS A 493 1.91 -2.95 -14.33
C HIS A 493 3.24 -2.17 -14.29
N PHE A 494 3.73 -1.87 -13.09
CA PHE A 494 4.86 -0.97 -12.94
C PHE A 494 6.19 -1.66 -13.29
N TRP A 495 6.34 -2.96 -13.03
CA TRP A 495 7.54 -3.68 -13.45
C TRP A 495 7.64 -3.83 -14.97
N ALA A 496 6.50 -3.94 -15.67
CA ALA A 496 6.50 -3.85 -17.13
C ALA A 496 7.01 -2.48 -17.62
N LEU A 497 6.62 -1.38 -16.95
CA LEU A 497 7.20 -0.06 -17.19
C LEU A 497 8.69 -0.04 -16.87
N SER A 498 9.10 -0.58 -15.73
CA SER A 498 10.49 -0.48 -15.26
C SER A 498 11.47 -1.27 -16.13
N LEU A 499 11.03 -2.34 -16.80
CA LEU A 499 11.80 -3.00 -17.85
C LEU A 499 12.08 -2.06 -19.04
N MET A 500 11.10 -1.25 -19.44
CA MET A 500 11.26 -0.30 -20.56
C MET A 500 12.20 0.86 -20.25
N ILE A 501 12.26 1.29 -18.99
CA ILE A 501 13.07 2.44 -18.56
C ILE A 501 14.18 2.05 -17.57
N LYS A 502 14.62 0.79 -17.59
CA LYS A 502 15.63 0.24 -16.68
C LYS A 502 16.88 1.10 -16.59
N GLN A 503 17.45 1.48 -17.75
CA GLN A 503 18.66 2.29 -17.82
C GLN A 503 18.51 3.67 -17.14
N HIS A 504 17.29 4.23 -17.14
CA HIS A 504 17.02 5.49 -16.43
C HIS A 504 17.08 5.30 -14.91
N TYR A 505 16.53 4.19 -14.39
CA TYR A 505 16.61 3.87 -12.97
C TYR A 505 18.05 3.57 -12.53
N GLU A 506 18.81 2.87 -13.36
CA GLU A 506 20.23 2.59 -13.11
C GLU A 506 21.06 3.87 -13.04
N ARG A 507 20.90 4.80 -14.00
CA ARG A 507 21.57 6.11 -13.97
C ARG A 507 21.21 6.94 -12.73
N ALA A 508 19.95 6.91 -12.32
CA ALA A 508 19.47 7.57 -11.12
C ALA A 508 19.80 6.82 -9.81
N LYS A 509 20.53 5.69 -9.89
CA LYS A 509 20.87 4.81 -8.75
C LYS A 509 19.64 4.36 -7.93
N ILE A 510 18.50 4.22 -8.59
CA ILE A 510 17.26 3.74 -7.97
C ILE A 510 17.29 2.20 -7.97
N PRO A 511 17.19 1.54 -6.80
CA PRO A 511 17.25 0.09 -6.70
C PRO A 511 15.94 -0.53 -7.17
N MET A 512 15.59 -0.40 -8.44
CA MET A 512 14.38 -0.99 -9.03
C MET A 512 14.60 -2.48 -9.31
N LEU A 513 13.55 -3.30 -9.23
CA LEU A 513 13.67 -4.77 -9.38
C LEU A 513 14.53 -5.24 -10.58
N PRO A 514 14.31 -4.78 -11.83
CA PRO A 514 15.15 -5.16 -12.97
C PRO A 514 16.60 -4.68 -12.89
N VAL A 515 16.89 -3.60 -12.15
CA VAL A 515 18.26 -3.11 -11.92
C VAL A 515 19.00 -4.04 -10.96
N ILE A 516 18.33 -4.51 -9.90
CA ILE A 516 18.95 -5.29 -8.82
C ILE A 516 18.93 -6.80 -9.07
N ARG A 517 17.81 -7.33 -9.57
CA ARG A 517 17.59 -8.78 -9.77
C ARG A 517 17.60 -9.19 -11.23
N GLY A 518 17.70 -8.23 -12.15
CA GLY A 518 17.74 -8.50 -13.58
C GLY A 518 16.37 -8.72 -14.22
N ASP A 519 16.38 -8.76 -15.55
CA ASP A 519 15.15 -8.73 -16.36
C ASP A 519 14.42 -10.08 -16.33
N ALA A 520 15.17 -11.19 -16.22
CA ALA A 520 14.60 -12.53 -16.14
C ALA A 520 13.74 -12.72 -14.87
N GLU A 521 14.28 -12.33 -13.72
CA GLU A 521 13.55 -12.39 -12.44
C GLU A 521 12.35 -11.44 -12.45
N THR A 522 12.53 -10.23 -12.97
CA THR A 522 11.44 -9.25 -13.08
C THR A 522 10.28 -9.78 -13.93
N ARG A 523 10.56 -10.40 -15.08
CA ARG A 523 9.53 -11.02 -15.93
C ARG A 523 8.82 -12.19 -15.23
N TRP A 524 9.56 -12.98 -14.45
CA TRP A 524 8.95 -14.06 -13.66
C TRP A 524 8.01 -13.52 -12.57
N GLN A 525 8.44 -12.49 -11.84
CA GLN A 525 7.61 -11.82 -10.84
C GLN A 525 6.38 -11.17 -11.46
N ILE A 526 6.51 -10.54 -12.64
CA ILE A 526 5.36 -10.05 -13.40
C ILE A 526 4.36 -11.17 -13.68
N LEU A 527 4.80 -12.31 -14.20
CA LEU A 527 3.92 -13.45 -14.51
C LEU A 527 3.24 -13.99 -13.24
N LEU A 528 4.00 -14.18 -12.16
CA LEU A 528 3.51 -14.66 -10.88
C LEU A 528 2.40 -13.75 -10.31
N TYR A 529 2.66 -12.45 -10.23
CA TYR A 529 1.67 -11.49 -9.73
C TYR A 529 0.47 -11.34 -10.67
N SER A 530 0.66 -11.55 -11.98
CA SER A 530 -0.46 -11.57 -12.94
C SER A 530 -1.41 -12.74 -12.66
N VAL A 531 -0.86 -13.94 -12.37
CA VAL A 531 -1.65 -15.12 -11.98
C VAL A 531 -2.39 -14.86 -10.67
N LEU A 532 -1.72 -14.29 -9.67
CA LEU A 532 -2.35 -13.93 -8.40
C LEU A 532 -3.47 -12.90 -8.56
N LEU A 533 -3.24 -11.87 -9.37
CA LEU A 533 -4.24 -10.84 -9.66
C LEU A 533 -5.49 -11.45 -10.31
N VAL A 534 -5.31 -12.30 -11.33
CA VAL A 534 -6.44 -12.94 -11.99
C VAL A 534 -7.18 -13.87 -11.04
N ALA A 535 -6.47 -14.70 -10.28
CA ALA A 535 -7.07 -15.54 -9.26
C ALA A 535 -7.89 -14.71 -8.25
N LEU A 536 -7.30 -13.64 -7.73
CA LEU A 536 -7.96 -12.71 -6.80
C LEU A 536 -9.19 -12.05 -7.41
N SER A 537 -9.17 -11.66 -8.68
CA SER A 537 -10.35 -11.08 -9.34
C SER A 537 -11.50 -12.09 -9.47
N LEU A 538 -11.21 -13.37 -9.65
CA LEU A 538 -12.23 -14.41 -9.77
C LEU A 538 -12.84 -14.81 -8.42
N VAL A 539 -12.17 -14.52 -7.31
CA VAL A 539 -12.65 -14.82 -5.95
C VAL A 539 -14.02 -14.15 -5.70
N LEU A 540 -14.24 -12.92 -6.15
CA LEU A 540 -15.51 -12.21 -5.96
C LEU A 540 -16.68 -12.94 -6.64
N ALA A 541 -16.47 -13.48 -7.84
CA ALA A 541 -17.48 -14.30 -8.51
C ALA A 541 -17.64 -15.68 -7.86
N ALA A 542 -16.54 -16.29 -7.39
CA ALA A 542 -16.57 -17.59 -6.74
C ALA A 542 -17.37 -17.56 -5.42
N PHE A 543 -17.31 -16.45 -4.68
CA PHE A 543 -18.14 -16.20 -3.49
C PHE A 543 -19.55 -15.68 -3.81
N GLN A 544 -19.95 -15.61 -5.08
CA GLN A 544 -21.25 -15.07 -5.52
C GLN A 544 -21.50 -13.63 -5.03
N LEU A 545 -20.42 -12.87 -4.76
CA LEU A 545 -20.52 -11.45 -4.42
C LEU A 545 -20.79 -10.59 -5.65
N MET A 546 -20.55 -11.14 -6.84
CA MET A 546 -20.76 -10.51 -8.14
C MET A 546 -21.43 -11.51 -9.08
N GLY A 547 -22.21 -10.99 -10.02
CA GLY A 547 -22.99 -11.75 -11.00
C GLY A 547 -22.19 -12.25 -12.21
N MET A 548 -22.93 -12.81 -13.16
CA MET A 548 -22.36 -13.44 -14.36
C MET A 548 -21.70 -12.44 -15.29
N LEU A 549 -22.17 -11.18 -15.34
CA LEU A 549 -21.57 -10.15 -16.19
C LEU A 549 -20.14 -9.86 -15.71
N TYR A 550 -19.95 -9.70 -14.40
CA TYR A 550 -18.62 -9.56 -13.82
C TYR A 550 -17.77 -10.82 -14.05
N PHE A 551 -18.30 -12.01 -13.80
CA PHE A 551 -17.55 -13.26 -13.94
C PHE A 551 -16.98 -13.46 -15.36
N VAL A 552 -17.82 -13.29 -16.39
CA VAL A 552 -17.40 -13.41 -17.79
C VAL A 552 -16.38 -12.32 -18.14
N SER A 553 -16.60 -11.09 -17.66
CA SER A 553 -15.66 -9.99 -17.87
C SER A 553 -14.31 -10.27 -17.21
N ALA A 554 -14.28 -10.73 -15.97
CA ALA A 554 -13.06 -11.03 -15.22
C ALA A 554 -12.24 -12.17 -15.87
N ILE A 555 -12.90 -13.23 -16.35
CA ILE A 555 -12.22 -14.29 -17.11
C ILE A 555 -11.65 -13.75 -18.42
N GLY A 556 -12.44 -13.05 -19.22
CA GLY A 556 -12.01 -12.54 -20.52
C GLY A 556 -10.84 -11.56 -20.39
N LEU A 557 -10.99 -10.58 -19.50
CA LEU A 557 -9.96 -9.59 -19.21
C LEU A 557 -8.70 -10.25 -18.63
N GLY A 558 -8.86 -11.21 -17.71
CA GLY A 558 -7.77 -11.92 -17.06
C GLY A 558 -7.00 -12.84 -18.00
N ALA A 559 -7.69 -13.54 -18.90
CA ALA A 559 -7.05 -14.39 -19.91
C ALA A 559 -6.12 -13.59 -20.83
N VAL A 560 -6.57 -12.41 -21.29
CA VAL A 560 -5.75 -11.52 -22.11
C VAL A 560 -4.57 -10.94 -21.30
N PHE A 561 -4.78 -10.64 -20.00
CA PHE A 561 -3.69 -10.19 -19.12
C PHE A 561 -2.60 -11.27 -19.01
N LEU A 562 -3.00 -12.52 -18.73
CA LEU A 562 -2.09 -13.66 -18.62
C LEU A 562 -1.39 -13.95 -19.95
N TYR A 563 -2.10 -13.83 -21.08
CA TYR A 563 -1.48 -13.95 -22.40
C TYR A 563 -0.32 -12.94 -22.57
N TYR A 564 -0.53 -11.66 -22.26
CA TYR A 564 0.54 -10.67 -22.33
C TYR A 564 1.67 -10.93 -21.32
N ALA A 565 1.34 -11.39 -20.12
CA ALA A 565 2.35 -11.73 -19.10
C ALA A 565 3.22 -12.91 -19.52
N VAL A 566 2.61 -13.99 -20.05
CA VAL A 566 3.33 -15.16 -20.60
C VAL A 566 4.15 -14.77 -21.81
N ARG A 567 3.60 -13.95 -22.70
CA ARG A 567 4.32 -13.44 -23.88
C ARG A 567 5.54 -12.61 -23.49
N LEU A 568 5.41 -11.71 -22.51
CA LEU A 568 6.55 -10.96 -21.99
C LEU A 568 7.60 -11.89 -21.37
N TRP A 569 7.17 -12.89 -20.60
CA TRP A 569 8.07 -13.86 -20.01
C TRP A 569 8.87 -14.64 -21.05
N ARG A 570 8.24 -15.09 -22.15
CA ARG A 570 8.87 -15.84 -23.25
C ARG A 570 9.69 -14.95 -24.18
N ASP A 571 9.09 -13.91 -24.76
CA ASP A 571 9.68 -13.12 -25.84
C ASP A 571 10.80 -12.19 -25.35
N ALA A 572 10.79 -11.80 -24.07
CA ALA A 572 11.80 -10.92 -23.47
C ALA A 572 11.94 -9.53 -24.12
N THR A 573 10.97 -9.07 -24.92
CA THR A 573 11.11 -7.82 -25.69
C THR A 573 10.49 -6.61 -24.99
N LEU A 574 11.04 -5.42 -25.27
CA LEU A 574 10.45 -4.13 -24.86
C LEU A 574 9.04 -3.92 -25.42
N ARG A 575 8.75 -4.46 -26.61
CA ARG A 575 7.42 -4.41 -27.23
C ARG A 575 6.40 -5.19 -26.40
N ALA A 576 6.75 -6.40 -25.95
CA ALA A 576 5.89 -7.18 -25.06
C ALA A 576 5.66 -6.47 -23.72
N ALA A 577 6.70 -5.83 -23.16
CA ALA A 577 6.59 -5.07 -21.92
C ALA A 577 5.63 -3.87 -22.08
N LYS A 578 5.72 -3.17 -23.22
CA LYS A 578 4.80 -2.07 -23.55
C LYS A 578 3.35 -2.55 -23.69
N HIS A 579 3.11 -3.66 -24.37
CA HIS A 579 1.75 -4.20 -24.52
C HIS A 579 1.14 -4.56 -23.18
N LEU A 580 1.88 -5.28 -22.31
CA LEU A 580 1.40 -5.59 -20.96
C LEU A 580 1.12 -4.33 -20.15
N TYR A 581 2.04 -3.35 -20.18
CA TYR A 581 1.88 -2.08 -19.47
C TYR A 581 0.61 -1.31 -19.89
N LEU A 582 0.34 -1.21 -21.19
CA LEU A 582 -0.84 -0.52 -21.72
C LEU A 582 -2.11 -1.31 -21.42
N TYR A 583 -2.10 -2.62 -21.66
CA TYR A 583 -3.24 -3.48 -21.39
C TYR A 583 -3.57 -3.52 -19.91
N SER A 584 -2.58 -3.46 -19.01
CA SER A 584 -2.87 -3.51 -17.58
C SER A 584 -3.68 -2.30 -17.10
N MET A 585 -3.46 -1.11 -17.67
CA MET A 585 -4.30 0.07 -17.37
C MET A 585 -5.74 -0.13 -17.84
N LEU A 586 -5.91 -0.65 -19.06
CA LEU A 586 -7.22 -0.96 -19.62
C LEU A 586 -7.94 -2.04 -18.82
N TYR A 587 -7.23 -3.11 -18.45
CA TYR A 587 -7.71 -4.20 -17.61
C TYR A 587 -8.31 -3.67 -16.31
N LEU A 588 -7.57 -2.83 -15.57
CA LEU A 588 -8.03 -2.35 -14.28
C LEU A 588 -9.27 -1.45 -14.43
N ALA A 589 -9.26 -0.55 -15.43
CA ALA A 589 -10.41 0.32 -15.71
C ALA A 589 -11.65 -0.50 -16.06
N LEU A 590 -11.54 -1.44 -17.01
CA LEU A 590 -12.66 -2.26 -17.46
C LEU A 590 -13.15 -3.22 -16.38
N LEU A 591 -12.26 -3.74 -15.53
CA LEU A 591 -12.64 -4.62 -14.43
C LEU A 591 -13.52 -3.88 -13.41
N PHE A 592 -13.14 -2.67 -13.01
CA PHE A 592 -13.95 -1.85 -12.10
C PHE A 592 -15.26 -1.38 -12.73
N VAL A 593 -15.26 -1.05 -14.03
CA VAL A 593 -16.50 -0.76 -14.77
C VAL A 593 -17.41 -1.98 -14.80
N ALA A 594 -16.88 -3.16 -15.08
CA ALA A 594 -17.66 -4.40 -15.10
C ALA A 594 -18.28 -4.70 -13.73
N MET A 595 -17.54 -4.51 -12.64
CA MET A 595 -18.09 -4.66 -11.28
C MET A 595 -19.23 -3.66 -11.00
N ALA A 596 -19.02 -2.38 -11.35
CA ALA A 596 -20.02 -1.34 -11.13
C ALA A 596 -21.30 -1.62 -11.92
N VAL A 597 -21.18 -1.97 -13.22
CA VAL A 597 -22.33 -2.28 -14.09
C VAL A 597 -23.04 -3.54 -13.62
N ASP A 598 -22.31 -4.61 -13.31
CA ASP A 598 -22.89 -5.87 -12.81
C ASP A 598 -23.70 -5.63 -11.54
N ARG A 599 -23.18 -4.82 -10.61
CA ARG A 599 -23.87 -4.50 -9.36
C ARG A 599 -25.18 -3.74 -9.57
N VAL A 600 -25.18 -2.76 -10.47
CA VAL A 600 -26.38 -1.98 -10.83
C VAL A 600 -27.42 -2.86 -11.51
N VAL A 601 -27.00 -3.70 -12.47
CA VAL A 601 -27.90 -4.62 -13.20
C VAL A 601 -28.49 -5.67 -12.27
N ALA A 602 -27.68 -6.27 -11.40
CA ALA A 602 -28.15 -7.26 -10.44
C ALA A 602 -29.20 -6.69 -9.48
N ARG A 603 -29.01 -5.44 -9.02
CA ARG A 603 -30.01 -4.77 -8.16
C ARG A 603 -31.30 -4.47 -8.92
N ALA A 604 -31.22 -3.98 -10.17
CA ALA A 604 -32.40 -3.74 -10.99
C ALA A 604 -33.21 -5.01 -11.25
N ALA A 605 -32.54 -6.15 -11.48
CA ALA A 605 -33.19 -7.44 -11.66
C ALA A 605 -33.81 -8.02 -10.38
N LEU A 606 -33.35 -7.59 -9.20
CA LEU A 606 -33.98 -7.96 -7.91
C LEU A 606 -35.22 -7.09 -7.59
N LEU A 607 -35.30 -5.89 -8.14
CA LEU A 607 -36.41 -4.95 -7.94
C LEU A 607 -37.56 -5.13 -8.94
N ALA A 608 -37.28 -5.74 -10.09
CA ALA A 608 -38.26 -6.13 -11.11
C ALA A 608 -38.84 -7.51 -10.82
#